data_AF-A0A9W4HRR8-F1
#
_entry.id   AF-A0A9W4HRR8-F1
#
_cell.length_a   1.000
_cell.length_b   1.000
_cell.length_c   1.000
_cell.angle_alpha   90.00
_cell.angle_beta   90.00
_cell.angle_gamma   90.00
#
_symmetry.space_group_name_H-M   'P 1'
#
loop_
_entity.id
_entity.type
_entity.pdbx_description
1 polymer ?
#
loop_
_entity_poly.entity_id
_entity_poly.type
_entity_poly.pdbx_seq_one_letter_code
_entity_poly.pdbx_strand_id
1 'polypeptide(L)'
;MVAPGSQWPPLSGGREKSATNINERILDANYDVRQLLNHISSNNSVKVPRPVLEYLKSIQELTTDLIKNPVGQDWRQQFEQLRQETSQIKQDIHAVRIATATVAGPSTRVRSYVNAVKNAPPPTHFLSSHGSMSTSPVTLSDLAKDR
;
A
#
# COMPACT_ATOMS: atom_id res chain seq x y z
N MET A 1 19.44 -20.27 -57.71
CA MET A 1 17.99 -20.03 -57.55
C MET A 1 17.52 -20.84 -56.34
N VAL A 2 17.06 -20.18 -55.27
CA VAL A 2 16.51 -20.86 -54.09
C VAL A 2 15.17 -21.46 -54.47
N ALA A 3 14.91 -22.72 -54.12
CA ALA A 3 13.68 -23.41 -54.49
C ALA A 3 12.45 -22.64 -53.97
N PRO A 4 11.39 -22.44 -54.80
CA PRO A 4 10.13 -21.87 -54.35
C PRO A 4 9.53 -22.82 -53.30
N GLY A 5 9.63 -22.46 -52.02
CA GLY A 5 9.24 -23.31 -50.90
C GLY A 5 10.23 -23.36 -49.74
N SER A 6 11.46 -22.84 -49.91
CA SER A 6 12.49 -22.81 -48.85
C SER A 6 12.60 -21.48 -48.11
N GLN A 7 11.72 -20.51 -48.38
CA GLN A 7 11.76 -19.20 -47.75
C GLN A 7 10.96 -19.20 -46.44
N TRP A 8 11.66 -19.05 -45.33
CA TRP A 8 11.08 -18.89 -43.99
C TRP A 8 10.25 -17.61 -43.89
N PRO A 9 9.21 -17.57 -43.02
CA PRO A 9 8.42 -16.38 -42.81
C PRO A 9 9.29 -15.25 -42.24
N PRO A 10 8.95 -13.97 -42.51
CA PRO A 10 9.63 -12.85 -41.89
C PRO A 10 9.41 -12.89 -40.37
N LEU A 11 10.49 -12.75 -39.62
CA LEU A 11 10.50 -12.69 -38.15
C LEU A 11 10.91 -11.29 -37.69
N SER A 12 10.55 -10.93 -36.46
CA SER A 12 10.78 -9.63 -35.82
C SER A 12 12.25 -9.32 -35.51
N GLY A 13 13.18 -10.24 -35.79
CA GLY A 13 14.61 -10.22 -35.43
C GLY A 13 15.49 -9.08 -35.97
N GLY A 14 14.92 -7.96 -36.42
CA GLY A 14 15.64 -6.77 -36.89
C GLY A 14 15.41 -5.50 -36.06
N ARG A 15 14.63 -5.56 -34.97
CA ARG A 15 14.35 -4.38 -34.14
C ARG A 15 15.33 -4.27 -32.98
N GLU A 16 16.44 -3.59 -33.21
CA GLU A 16 17.49 -3.30 -32.21
C GLU A 16 16.92 -2.63 -30.93
N LYS A 17 15.79 -1.93 -31.03
CA LYS A 17 15.09 -1.29 -29.91
C LYS A 17 14.19 -2.21 -29.08
N SER A 18 13.81 -3.37 -29.63
CA SER A 18 12.97 -4.35 -28.91
C SER A 18 13.73 -4.94 -27.72
N ALA A 19 15.07 -4.94 -27.74
CA ALA A 19 15.90 -5.45 -26.64
C ALA A 19 15.65 -4.77 -25.28
N THR A 20 15.15 -3.53 -25.25
CA THR A 20 15.05 -2.73 -24.02
C THR A 20 13.69 -2.84 -23.32
N ASN A 21 12.60 -3.16 -24.03
CA ASN A 21 11.25 -3.21 -23.46
C ASN A 21 10.71 -4.64 -23.41
N ILE A 22 10.49 -5.16 -22.20
CA ILE A 22 10.02 -6.54 -21.98
C ILE A 22 8.67 -6.81 -22.68
N ASN A 23 7.74 -5.85 -22.67
CA ASN A 23 6.43 -6.03 -23.29
C ASN A 23 6.54 -6.13 -24.82
N GLU A 24 7.40 -5.31 -25.43
CA GLU A 24 7.66 -5.37 -26.88
C GLU A 24 8.29 -6.72 -27.27
N ARG A 25 9.21 -7.24 -26.45
CA ARG A 25 9.80 -8.57 -26.66
C ARG A 25 8.78 -9.69 -26.58
N ILE A 26 7.85 -9.61 -25.64
CA ILE A 26 6.79 -10.62 -25.49
C ILE A 26 5.89 -10.61 -26.73
N LEU A 27 5.53 -9.43 -27.24
CA LEU A 27 4.72 -9.28 -28.45
C LEU A 27 5.45 -9.80 -29.69
N ASP A 28 6.73 -9.43 -29.85
CA ASP A 28 7.56 -9.89 -30.97
C ASP A 28 7.74 -11.41 -30.95
N ALA A 29 8.06 -11.99 -29.78
CA ALA A 29 8.18 -13.44 -29.62
C ALA A 29 6.85 -14.17 -29.90
N ASN A 30 5.72 -13.62 -29.47
CA ASN A 30 4.39 -14.18 -29.78
C ASN A 30 4.12 -14.17 -31.29
N TYR A 31 4.44 -13.05 -31.95
CA TYR A 31 4.30 -12.89 -33.39
C TYR A 31 5.16 -13.93 -34.14
N ASP A 32 6.45 -14.02 -33.80
CA ASP A 32 7.41 -14.91 -34.46
C ASP A 32 7.00 -16.38 -34.33
N VAL A 33 6.64 -16.81 -33.13
CA VAL A 33 6.21 -18.19 -32.88
C VAL A 33 4.93 -18.53 -33.64
N ARG A 34 3.97 -17.60 -33.73
CA ARG A 34 2.75 -17.79 -34.52
C ARG A 34 3.08 -17.92 -36.01
N GLN A 35 3.96 -17.08 -36.55
CA GLN A 35 4.39 -17.17 -37.95
C GLN A 35 5.06 -18.52 -38.23
N LEU A 36 5.94 -18.96 -37.34
CA LEU A 36 6.63 -20.25 -37.48
C LEU A 36 5.66 -21.43 -37.43
N LEU A 37 4.78 -21.48 -36.43
CA LEU A 37 3.80 -22.56 -36.29
C LEU A 37 2.86 -22.62 -37.50
N ASN A 38 2.38 -21.46 -37.97
CA ASN A 38 1.52 -21.37 -39.15
C ASN A 38 2.25 -21.81 -40.43
N HIS A 39 3.52 -21.44 -40.59
CA HIS A 39 4.33 -21.86 -41.74
C HIS A 39 4.56 -23.37 -41.74
N ILE A 40 4.90 -23.95 -40.58
CA ILE A 40 5.10 -25.40 -40.42
C ILE A 40 3.80 -26.17 -40.69
N SER A 41 2.66 -25.69 -40.17
CA SER A 41 1.37 -26.37 -40.38
C SER A 41 0.87 -26.26 -41.82
N SER A 42 1.19 -25.16 -42.52
CA SER A 42 0.70 -24.91 -43.88
C SER A 42 1.61 -25.52 -44.95
N ASN A 43 2.88 -25.80 -44.62
CA ASN A 43 3.87 -26.31 -45.56
C ASN A 43 4.27 -27.75 -45.22
N ASN A 44 3.62 -28.72 -45.88
CA ASN A 44 3.89 -30.16 -45.73
C ASN A 44 5.33 -30.59 -46.08
N SER A 45 6.12 -29.71 -46.72
CA SER A 45 7.53 -29.99 -47.02
C SER A 45 8.48 -29.73 -45.85
N VAL A 46 8.05 -28.96 -44.84
CA VAL A 46 8.87 -28.58 -43.70
C VAL A 46 8.74 -29.64 -42.61
N LYS A 47 9.73 -30.53 -42.50
CA LYS A 47 9.81 -31.52 -41.42
C LYS A 47 10.54 -30.94 -40.22
N VAL A 48 9.80 -30.59 -39.17
CA VAL A 48 10.35 -30.13 -37.90
C VAL A 48 10.32 -31.25 -36.87
N PRO A 49 11.41 -31.51 -36.12
CA PRO A 49 11.40 -32.48 -35.04
C PRO A 49 10.32 -32.15 -34.00
N ARG A 50 9.65 -33.19 -33.50
CA ARG A 50 8.58 -33.04 -32.50
C ARG A 50 8.98 -32.20 -31.27
N PRO A 51 10.18 -32.35 -30.67
CA PRO A 51 10.58 -31.51 -29.54
C PRO A 51 10.61 -30.01 -29.86
N VAL A 52 10.95 -29.64 -31.09
CA VAL A 52 10.96 -28.24 -31.54
C VAL A 52 9.54 -27.70 -31.68
N LEU A 53 8.61 -28.52 -32.20
CA LEU A 53 7.20 -28.14 -32.28
C LEU A 53 6.58 -27.95 -30.88
N GLU A 54 6.89 -28.85 -29.94
CA GLU A 54 6.45 -28.75 -28.55
C GLU A 54 7.00 -27.48 -27.88
N TYR A 55 8.29 -27.20 -28.07
CA TYR A 55 8.91 -25.97 -27.58
C TYR A 55 8.25 -24.69 -28.14
N LEU A 56 7.96 -24.65 -29.45
CA LEU A 56 7.26 -23.51 -30.06
C LEU A 56 5.86 -23.32 -29.45
N LYS A 57 5.11 -24.41 -29.21
CA LYS A 57 3.80 -24.34 -28.53
C LYS A 57 3.93 -23.82 -27.11
N SER A 58 4.94 -24.26 -26.35
CA SER A 58 5.20 -23.75 -25.00
C SER A 58 5.51 -22.25 -24.99
N ILE A 59 6.28 -21.75 -25.95
CA ILE A 59 6.53 -20.30 -26.07
C ILE A 59 5.23 -19.56 -26.45
N GLN A 60 4.41 -20.12 -27.34
CA GLN A 60 3.13 -19.52 -27.71
C GLN A 60 2.21 -19.37 -26.50
N GLU A 61 2.11 -20.41 -25.67
CA GLU A 61 1.32 -20.40 -24.45
C GLU A 61 1.85 -19.38 -23.45
N LEU A 62 3.15 -19.43 -23.15
CA LEU A 62 3.82 -18.49 -22.24
C LEU A 62 3.63 -17.03 -22.68
N THR A 63 3.91 -16.72 -23.93
CA THR A 63 3.79 -15.34 -24.44
C THR A 63 2.33 -14.88 -24.47
N THR A 64 1.37 -15.78 -24.73
CA THR A 64 -0.06 -15.46 -24.66
C THR A 64 -0.50 -15.16 -23.23
N ASP A 65 -0.01 -15.91 -22.25
CA ASP A 65 -0.28 -15.67 -20.83
C ASP A 65 0.34 -14.34 -20.38
N LEU A 66 1.61 -14.09 -20.71
CA LEU A 66 2.30 -12.84 -20.38
C LEU A 66 1.67 -11.59 -21.03
N ILE A 67 0.99 -11.73 -22.18
CA ILE A 67 0.21 -10.63 -22.78
C ILE A 67 -1.05 -10.34 -21.95
N LYS A 68 -1.70 -11.38 -21.41
CA LYS A 68 -2.89 -11.22 -20.55
C LYS A 68 -2.51 -10.74 -19.15
N ASN A 69 -1.39 -11.22 -18.65
CA ASN A 69 -0.87 -11.02 -17.31
C ASN A 69 0.55 -10.43 -17.40
N PRO A 70 0.68 -9.14 -17.75
CA PRO A 70 1.99 -8.51 -17.90
C PRO A 70 2.77 -8.56 -16.59
N VAL A 71 4.06 -8.91 -16.71
CA VAL A 71 4.95 -9.10 -15.57
C VAL A 71 4.95 -7.85 -14.68
N GLY A 72 4.70 -8.06 -13.39
CA GLY A 72 4.71 -6.98 -12.40
C GLY A 72 3.45 -6.13 -12.39
N GLN A 73 2.37 -6.48 -13.10
CA GLN A 73 1.08 -5.81 -12.97
C GLN A 73 0.58 -5.85 -11.52
N ASP A 74 0.57 -7.02 -10.88
CA ASP A 74 0.12 -7.17 -9.50
C ASP A 74 0.99 -6.36 -8.54
N TRP A 75 2.32 -6.40 -8.73
CA TRP A 75 3.25 -5.59 -7.95
C TRP A 75 2.96 -4.08 -8.11
N ARG A 76 2.69 -3.61 -9.33
CA ARG A 76 2.34 -2.20 -9.58
C ARG A 76 1.03 -1.82 -8.91
N GLN A 77 0.02 -2.69 -8.95
CA GLN A 77 -1.26 -2.47 -8.28
C GLN A 77 -1.08 -2.40 -6.76
N GLN A 78 -0.37 -3.38 -6.16
CA GLN A 78 -0.09 -3.39 -4.73
C GLN A 78 0.75 -2.18 -4.29
N PHE A 79 1.74 -1.79 -5.08
CA PHE A 79 2.55 -0.61 -4.81
C PHE A 79 1.71 0.68 -4.83
N GLU A 80 0.82 0.82 -5.82
CA GLU A 80 -0.06 1.98 -5.90
C GLU A 80 -1.07 2.00 -4.76
N GLN A 81 -1.61 0.84 -4.37
CA GLN A 81 -2.46 0.72 -3.19
C GLN A 81 -1.71 1.14 -1.92
N LEU A 82 -0.51 0.60 -1.69
CA LEU A 82 0.32 0.95 -0.54
C LEU A 82 0.64 2.45 -0.50
N ARG A 83 0.88 3.06 -1.67
CA ARG A 83 1.11 4.49 -1.81
C ARG A 83 -0.10 5.31 -1.39
N GLN A 84 -1.31 4.90 -1.78
CA GLN A 84 -2.57 5.54 -1.40
C GLN A 84 -2.83 5.39 0.11
N GLU A 85 -2.68 4.19 0.66
CA GLU A 85 -2.81 3.92 2.10
C GLU A 85 -1.83 4.76 2.91
N THR A 86 -0.57 4.86 2.47
CA THR A 86 0.45 5.70 3.11
C THR A 86 0.06 7.18 3.07
N SER A 87 -0.52 7.65 1.97
CA SER A 87 -1.00 9.03 1.85
C SER A 87 -2.17 9.29 2.81
N GLN A 88 -3.12 8.34 2.91
CA GLN A 88 -4.25 8.44 3.82
C GLN A 88 -3.78 8.50 5.28
N ILE A 89 -2.89 7.59 5.69
CA ILE A 89 -2.32 7.57 7.04
C ILE A 89 -1.64 8.90 7.36
N LYS A 90 -0.89 9.50 6.42
CA LYS A 90 -0.27 10.81 6.62
C LYS A 90 -1.31 11.91 6.86
N GLN A 91 -2.41 11.90 6.13
CA GLN A 91 -3.50 12.86 6.33
C GLN A 91 -4.18 12.66 7.68
N ASP A 92 -4.47 11.41 8.05
CA ASP A 92 -5.10 11.07 9.33
C ASP A 92 -4.20 11.47 10.51
N ILE A 93 -2.89 11.21 10.43
CA ILE A 93 -1.91 11.68 11.44
C ILE A 93 -1.95 13.20 11.57
N HIS A 94 -2.02 13.92 10.45
CA HIS A 94 -2.11 15.37 10.46
C HIS A 94 -3.44 15.86 11.07
N ALA A 95 -4.55 15.22 10.72
CA ALA A 95 -5.87 15.53 11.28
C ALA A 95 -5.91 15.27 12.79
N VAL A 96 -5.40 14.13 13.26
CA VAL A 96 -5.26 13.80 14.69
C VAL A 96 -4.35 14.81 15.38
N ARG A 97 -3.23 15.21 14.76
CA ARG A 97 -2.36 16.25 15.32
C ARG A 97 -3.08 17.58 15.49
N ILE A 98 -3.86 18.01 14.49
CA ILE A 98 -4.66 19.23 14.61
C ILE A 98 -5.71 19.08 15.71
N ALA A 99 -6.47 17.98 15.71
CA ALA A 99 -7.53 17.73 16.69
C ALA A 99 -6.97 17.66 18.13
N THR A 100 -5.81 17.05 18.32
CA THR A 100 -5.13 17.00 19.62
C THR A 100 -4.52 18.34 19.99
N ALA A 101 -4.02 19.15 19.05
CA ALA A 101 -3.54 20.50 19.32
C ALA A 101 -4.68 21.49 19.64
N THR A 102 -5.87 21.32 19.06
CA THR A 102 -7.05 22.13 19.40
C THR A 102 -7.70 21.67 20.71
N VAL A 103 -7.67 20.37 21.01
CA VAL A 103 -8.06 19.83 22.33
C VAL A 103 -6.99 20.11 23.40
N ALA A 104 -5.74 20.39 23.00
CA ALA A 104 -4.69 20.96 23.84
C ALA A 104 -4.91 22.45 24.17
N GLY A 105 -6.18 22.83 24.38
CA GLY A 105 -6.56 23.95 25.22
C GLY A 105 -6.90 23.56 26.67
N PRO A 106 -6.06 22.86 27.47
CA PRO A 106 -6.27 22.81 28.93
C PRO A 106 -5.68 24.04 29.61
N SER A 107 -4.84 24.82 28.91
CA SER A 107 -4.07 25.88 29.54
C SER A 107 -4.93 27.01 30.09
N THR A 108 -5.96 27.48 29.37
CA THR A 108 -6.73 28.65 29.81
C THR A 108 -7.62 28.33 31.01
N ARG A 109 -8.30 27.17 31.01
CA ARG A 109 -9.19 26.74 32.09
C ARG A 109 -8.42 26.27 33.33
N VAL A 110 -7.33 25.52 33.15
CA VAL A 110 -6.49 25.12 34.29
C VAL A 110 -5.77 26.33 34.88
N ARG A 111 -5.24 27.25 34.06
CA ARG A 111 -4.66 28.52 34.56
C ARG A 111 -5.71 29.41 35.22
N SER A 112 -6.97 29.41 34.76
CA SER A 112 -8.03 30.21 35.42
C SER A 112 -8.35 29.67 36.81
N TYR A 113 -8.42 28.34 37.00
CA TYR A 113 -8.61 27.77 38.33
C TYR A 113 -7.40 28.02 39.24
N VAL A 114 -6.17 27.86 38.73
CA VAL A 114 -4.95 28.13 39.51
C VAL A 114 -4.85 29.61 39.89
N ASN A 115 -5.18 30.53 38.99
CA ASN A 115 -5.23 31.97 39.30
C ASN A 115 -6.36 32.31 40.28
N ALA A 116 -7.53 31.68 40.16
CA ALA A 116 -8.63 31.87 41.10
C ALA A 116 -8.26 31.39 42.51
N VAL A 117 -7.55 30.27 42.63
CA VAL A 117 -7.05 29.75 43.92
C VAL A 117 -5.94 30.63 44.49
N LYS A 118 -5.01 31.12 43.65
CA LYS A 118 -3.92 32.00 44.08
C LYS A 118 -4.42 33.34 44.62
N ASN A 119 -5.51 33.85 44.05
CA ASN A 119 -6.12 35.12 44.45
C ASN A 119 -7.30 34.92 45.43
N ALA A 120 -7.59 33.69 45.84
CA ALA A 120 -8.62 33.43 46.82
C ALA A 120 -8.17 33.98 48.19
N PRO A 121 -9.04 34.69 48.92
CA PRO A 121 -8.75 35.08 50.30
C PRO A 121 -8.45 33.81 51.12
N PRO A 122 -7.51 33.87 52.08
CA PRO A 122 -7.30 32.76 53.01
C PRO A 122 -8.62 32.43 53.71
N PRO A 123 -8.92 31.14 53.96
CA PRO A 123 -10.18 30.73 54.54
C PRO A 123 -10.37 31.46 55.88
N THR A 124 -11.37 32.34 55.92
CA THR A 124 -11.80 33.02 57.13
C THR A 124 -12.41 31.96 58.03
N HIS A 125 -11.71 31.61 59.10
CA HIS A 125 -12.32 30.89 60.21
C HIS A 125 -13.37 31.81 60.83
N PHE A 126 -14.63 31.62 60.45
CA PHE A 126 -15.73 32.17 61.23
C PHE A 126 -15.71 31.45 62.58
N LEU A 127 -15.23 32.16 63.61
CA LEU A 127 -15.42 31.76 65.00
C LEU A 127 -16.91 31.94 65.32
N SER A 128 -17.71 30.96 64.90
CA SER A 128 -19.08 30.81 65.37
C SER A 128 -19.01 30.46 66.86
N SER A 129 -19.26 31.46 67.69
CA SER A 129 -19.41 31.32 69.13
C SER A 129 -20.72 30.60 69.45
N HIS A 130 -20.76 29.28 69.30
CA HIS A 130 -21.78 28.45 69.93
C HIS A 130 -21.21 27.08 70.30
N GLY A 131 -21.26 26.82 71.61
CA GLY A 131 -21.17 25.55 72.34
C GLY A 131 -20.56 24.33 71.63
N SER A 132 -19.43 23.89 72.18
CA SER A 132 -18.83 22.56 72.08
C SER A 132 -19.77 21.42 71.66
N MET A 133 -19.55 20.91 70.46
CA MET A 133 -19.41 19.48 70.14
C MET A 133 -18.70 19.37 68.78
N SER A 134 -17.38 19.58 68.79
CA SER A 134 -16.54 19.42 67.60
C SER A 134 -16.29 17.93 67.37
N THR A 135 -16.89 17.38 66.32
CA THR A 135 -16.39 16.15 65.71
C THR A 135 -15.10 16.48 64.99
N SER A 136 -14.02 15.78 65.35
CA SER A 136 -12.71 15.91 64.71
C SER A 136 -12.82 15.79 63.19
N PRO A 137 -12.05 16.56 62.41
CA PRO A 137 -12.04 16.40 60.97
C PRO A 137 -11.59 14.97 60.64
N VAL A 138 -12.38 14.29 59.80
CA VAL A 138 -12.07 12.96 59.27
C VAL A 138 -10.68 13.00 58.66
N THR A 139 -9.78 12.19 59.20
CA THR A 139 -8.42 12.07 58.65
C THR A 139 -8.45 11.08 57.49
N LEU A 140 -7.54 11.22 56.53
CA LEU A 140 -7.42 10.31 55.38
C LEU A 140 -7.30 8.82 55.77
N SER A 141 -6.88 8.54 57.01
CA SER A 141 -6.81 7.18 57.57
C SER A 141 -8.18 6.57 57.86
N ASP A 142 -9.20 7.38 58.14
CA ASP A 142 -10.54 6.91 58.45
C ASP A 142 -11.29 6.49 57.18
N LEU A 143 -11.04 7.16 56.05
CA LEU A 143 -11.63 6.83 54.74
C LEU A 143 -11.11 5.50 54.16
N ALA A 144 -9.93 5.05 54.60
CA ALA A 144 -9.30 3.83 54.11
C ALA A 144 -9.82 2.55 54.79
N LYS A 145 -10.54 2.67 55.92
CA LYS A 145 -11.10 1.52 56.65
C LYS A 145 -12.51 1.14 56.21
N ASP A 146 -13.17 1.99 55.43
CA ASP A 146 -14.56 1.77 54.97
C ASP A 146 -14.60 1.11 53.57
N ARG A 147 -13.60 0.29 53.27
CA ARG A 147 -13.45 -0.49 52.03
C ARG A 147 -13.16 -1.94 52.37
#